data_AF-A0A9E2S3J1-F1
#
_entry.id   AF-A0A9E2S3J1-F1
#
_cell.length_a   1.000
_cell.length_b   1.000
_cell.length_c   1.000
_cell.angle_alpha   90.00
_cell.angle_beta   90.00
_cell.angle_gamma   90.00
#
_symmetry.space_group_name_H-M   'P 1'
#
loop_
_entity.id
_entity.type
_entity.pdbx_description
1 polymer ?
#
loop_
_entity_poly.entity_id
_entity_poly.type
_entity_poly.pdbx_seq_one_letter_code
_entity_poly.pdbx_strand_id
1 'polypeptide(L)'
;MNKFLVMSVLALGVWQTGHAQTKAKSAPTAQAAEDSSEMLFKAWDKNSDGQLSETEFKAGWEHAQQLARTQMALRRQFSILDANHDGGIDATEYGNLVLIKNAGKNAPPFARFDANANAKLEFAEYLKLVEALAPQQANAKGAKK
;
A
#
# COMPACT_ATOMS: atom_id res chain seq x y z
N MET A 1 65.46 -3.45 37.99
CA MET A 1 65.01 -3.11 39.36
C MET A 1 64.90 -1.59 39.46
N ASN A 2 63.98 -1.09 40.31
CA ASN A 2 63.57 0.31 40.55
C ASN A 2 62.50 0.80 39.57
N LYS A 3 61.18 0.83 39.83
CA LYS A 3 60.35 1.24 40.99
C LYS A 3 60.47 2.72 41.40
N PHE A 4 59.54 3.50 40.84
CA PHE A 4 58.83 4.73 41.31
C PHE A 4 59.62 5.96 41.79
N LEU A 5 59.37 7.14 41.17
CA LEU A 5 58.76 8.32 41.84
C LEU A 5 58.43 9.47 40.85
N VAL A 6 57.12 9.74 40.70
CA VAL A 6 56.38 11.02 40.62
C VAL A 6 56.93 12.20 39.82
N MET A 7 56.13 12.70 38.86
CA MET A 7 55.84 14.15 38.72
C MET A 7 54.43 14.34 38.14
N SER A 8 53.55 14.93 38.94
CA SER A 8 52.26 15.46 38.51
C SER A 8 52.47 16.57 37.49
N VAL A 9 51.74 16.54 36.38
CA VAL A 9 51.46 17.75 35.59
C VAL A 9 49.95 17.89 35.45
N LEU A 10 49.49 19.07 35.87
CA LEU A 10 48.12 19.51 35.87
C LEU A 10 47.49 19.47 34.48
N ALA A 11 46.20 19.16 34.49
CA ALA A 11 45.27 19.23 33.38
C ALA A 11 45.29 20.59 32.68
N LEU A 12 45.28 20.57 31.34
CA LEU A 12 44.65 21.56 30.47
C LEU A 12 44.18 20.84 29.20
N GLY A 13 42.99 21.21 28.76
CA GLY A 13 42.07 20.34 28.04
C GLY A 13 42.42 20.02 26.59
N VAL A 14 41.91 18.87 26.15
CA VAL A 14 41.24 18.70 24.87
C VAL A 14 40.06 17.77 25.14
N TRP A 15 38.83 18.24 24.95
CA TRP A 15 37.69 17.33 24.89
C TRP A 15 37.89 16.45 23.64
N GLN A 16 38.22 15.18 23.86
CA GLN A 16 38.05 14.15 22.85
C GLN A 16 36.57 14.15 22.47
N THR A 17 36.28 14.58 21.25
CA THR A 17 35.01 14.26 20.61
C THR A 17 34.84 12.75 20.63
N GLY A 18 33.90 12.29 21.46
CA GLY A 18 33.56 10.88 21.57
C GLY A 18 33.20 10.31 20.20
N HIS A 19 33.75 9.13 19.92
CA HIS A 19 33.19 8.22 18.95
C HIS A 19 31.78 7.82 19.40
N ALA A 20 30.78 8.61 19.02
CA ALA A 20 29.39 8.19 19.00
C ALA A 20 29.11 7.67 17.59
N GLN A 21 29.48 6.40 17.37
CA GLN A 21 28.94 5.60 16.28
C GLN A 21 27.42 5.54 16.48
N THR A 22 26.68 6.40 15.78
CA THR A 22 25.23 6.36 15.71
C THR A 22 24.82 5.11 14.95
N LYS A 23 24.61 4.04 15.70
CA LYS A 23 23.86 2.89 15.24
C LYS A 23 22.38 3.30 15.15
N ALA A 24 21.77 2.93 14.02
CA ALA A 24 20.33 2.89 13.71
C ALA A 24 19.68 4.14 13.08
N LYS A 25 19.60 4.10 11.75
CA LYS A 25 18.30 3.94 11.08
C LYS A 25 18.52 3.11 9.81
N SER A 26 18.36 1.81 9.96
CA SER A 26 18.30 0.85 8.85
C SER A 26 17.25 1.32 7.84
N ALA A 27 17.69 1.53 6.60
CA ALA A 27 16.81 1.67 5.46
C ALA A 27 15.91 0.43 5.38
N PRO A 28 14.57 0.57 5.38
CA PRO A 28 13.69 -0.57 5.32
C PRO A 28 13.44 -0.99 3.86
N THR A 29 14.44 -1.36 3.05
CA THR A 29 14.14 -1.43 1.59
C THR A 29 14.95 -2.37 0.68
N ALA A 30 15.93 -3.13 1.13
CA ALA A 30 16.55 -4.14 0.25
C ALA A 30 15.76 -5.45 0.27
N GLN A 31 15.66 -6.11 1.42
CA GLN A 31 14.98 -7.42 1.56
C GLN A 31 13.53 -7.41 1.03
N ALA A 32 12.72 -6.41 1.43
CA ALA A 32 11.31 -6.35 1.03
C ALA A 32 11.09 -6.09 -0.47
N ALA A 33 12.06 -5.44 -1.14
CA ALA A 33 12.01 -5.19 -2.58
C ALA A 33 12.43 -6.44 -3.37
N GLU A 34 13.41 -7.20 -2.87
CA GLU A 34 13.80 -8.50 -3.43
C GLU A 34 12.67 -9.51 -3.31
N ASP A 35 12.05 -9.62 -2.14
CA ASP A 35 10.92 -10.53 -1.89
C ASP A 35 9.73 -10.23 -2.82
N SER A 36 9.45 -8.94 -3.06
CA SER A 36 8.37 -8.50 -3.95
C SER A 36 8.68 -8.81 -5.42
N SER A 37 9.92 -8.61 -5.85
CA SER A 37 10.35 -8.84 -7.23
C SER A 37 10.37 -10.33 -7.56
N GLU A 38 10.82 -11.18 -6.63
CA GLU A 38 10.84 -12.62 -6.82
C GLU A 38 9.42 -13.23 -6.84
N MET A 39 8.50 -12.72 -6.01
CA MET A 39 7.09 -13.11 -6.08
C MET A 39 6.45 -12.74 -7.42
N LEU A 40 6.75 -11.56 -7.96
CA LEU A 40 6.25 -11.13 -9.27
C LEU A 40 6.84 -11.96 -10.41
N PHE A 41 8.14 -12.25 -10.35
CA PHE A 41 8.80 -13.11 -11.32
C PHE A 41 8.14 -14.50 -11.36
N LYS A 42 7.96 -15.14 -10.19
CA LYS A 42 7.27 -16.44 -10.08
C LYS A 42 5.81 -16.38 -10.52
N ALA A 43 5.14 -15.25 -10.34
CA ALA A 43 3.77 -15.09 -10.82
C ALA A 43 3.68 -15.01 -12.36
N TRP A 44 4.74 -14.54 -13.01
CA TRP A 44 4.81 -14.33 -14.45
C TRP A 44 5.41 -15.54 -15.18
N ASP A 45 6.37 -16.23 -14.58
CA ASP A 45 6.98 -17.49 -15.04
C ASP A 45 5.94 -18.63 -14.91
N LYS A 46 5.16 -18.83 -15.97
CA LYS A 46 4.02 -19.75 -15.96
C LYS A 46 4.46 -21.19 -16.11
N ASN A 47 5.53 -21.44 -16.85
CA ASN A 47 6.07 -22.78 -17.01
C ASN A 47 7.06 -23.17 -15.89
N SER A 48 7.41 -22.23 -15.00
CA SER A 48 8.31 -22.42 -13.87
C SER A 48 9.70 -22.92 -14.29
N ASP A 49 10.18 -22.46 -15.45
CA ASP A 49 11.50 -22.83 -15.98
C ASP A 49 12.63 -21.93 -15.45
N GLY A 50 12.29 -20.95 -14.61
CA GLY A 50 13.23 -20.00 -14.02
C GLY A 50 13.59 -18.84 -14.93
N GLN A 51 12.91 -18.69 -16.07
CA GLN A 51 13.07 -17.59 -17.02
C GLN A 51 11.70 -17.02 -17.39
N LEU A 52 11.69 -15.79 -17.91
CA LEU A 52 10.50 -15.23 -18.55
C LEU A 52 10.70 -15.28 -20.05
N SER A 53 9.90 -16.11 -20.72
CA SER A 53 9.77 -16.01 -22.17
C SER A 53 9.20 -14.64 -22.56
N GLU A 54 9.39 -14.22 -23.81
CA GLU A 54 8.80 -12.98 -24.34
C GLU A 54 7.27 -12.94 -24.15
N THR A 55 6.62 -14.10 -24.29
CA THR A 55 5.17 -14.23 -24.12
C THR A 55 4.76 -14.01 -22.67
N GLU A 56 5.45 -14.62 -21.71
CA GLU A 56 5.18 -14.46 -20.28
C GLU A 56 5.45 -13.04 -19.81
N PHE A 57 6.57 -12.46 -20.23
CA PHE A 57 6.91 -11.08 -19.92
C PHE A 57 5.84 -10.12 -20.45
N LYS A 58 5.45 -10.26 -21.72
CA LYS A 58 4.42 -9.40 -22.33
C LYS A 58 3.08 -9.52 -21.61
N ALA A 59 2.63 -10.75 -21.33
CA ALA A 59 1.37 -10.99 -20.61
C ALA A 59 1.40 -10.40 -19.19
N GLY A 60 2.50 -10.60 -18.45
CA GLY A 60 2.70 -10.02 -17.12
C GLY A 60 2.72 -8.50 -17.14
N TRP A 61 3.42 -7.91 -18.11
CA TRP A 61 3.51 -6.46 -18.29
C TRP A 61 2.17 -5.83 -18.65
N GLU A 62 1.41 -6.42 -19.58
CA GLU A 62 0.07 -5.96 -19.93
C GLU A 62 -0.88 -6.02 -18.73
N HIS A 63 -0.82 -7.10 -17.95
CA HIS A 63 -1.61 -7.23 -16.73
C HIS A 63 -1.24 -6.17 -15.69
N ALA A 64 0.06 -5.94 -15.46
CA ALA A 64 0.56 -4.92 -14.55
C ALA A 64 0.11 -3.50 -14.96
N GLN A 65 0.20 -3.19 -16.26
CA GLN A 65 -0.32 -1.93 -16.79
C GLN A 65 -1.82 -1.78 -16.55
N GLN A 66 -2.60 -2.84 -16.77
CA GLN A 66 -4.04 -2.79 -16.53
C GLN A 66 -4.36 -2.54 -15.06
N LEU A 67 -3.68 -3.22 -14.14
CA LEU A 67 -3.81 -2.98 -12.69
C LEU A 67 -3.44 -1.54 -12.32
N ALA A 68 -2.35 -1.01 -12.86
CA ALA A 68 -1.94 0.37 -12.63
C ALA A 68 -2.99 1.37 -13.11
N ARG A 69 -3.53 1.19 -14.32
CA ARG A 69 -4.61 2.03 -14.87
C ARG A 69 -5.87 1.97 -14.00
N THR A 70 -6.26 0.77 -13.58
CA THR A 70 -7.40 0.58 -12.67
C THR A 70 -7.17 1.29 -11.34
N GLN A 71 -6.01 1.14 -10.71
CA GLN A 71 -5.70 1.81 -9.46
C GLN A 71 -5.74 3.34 -9.60
N MET A 72 -5.18 3.88 -10.68
CA MET A 72 -5.23 5.33 -10.97
C MET A 72 -6.66 5.83 -11.18
N ALA A 73 -7.51 5.07 -11.87
CA ALA A 73 -8.92 5.40 -12.05
C ALA A 73 -9.67 5.42 -10.72
N LEU A 74 -9.44 4.43 -9.86
CA LEU A 74 -10.06 4.35 -8.52
C LEU A 74 -9.59 5.48 -7.61
N ARG A 75 -8.30 5.84 -7.63
CA ARG A 75 -7.77 7.00 -6.88
C ARG A 75 -8.40 8.31 -7.36
N ARG A 76 -8.53 8.50 -8.67
CA ARG A 76 -9.19 9.68 -9.23
C ARG A 76 -10.66 9.74 -8.80
N GLN A 77 -11.37 8.62 -8.88
CA GLN A 77 -12.77 8.58 -8.46
C GLN A 77 -12.91 8.86 -6.97
N PHE A 78 -12.06 8.28 -6.13
CA PHE A 78 -12.02 8.55 -4.69
C PHE A 78 -11.83 10.05 -4.41
N SER A 79 -10.86 10.69 -5.07
CA SER A 79 -10.60 12.13 -4.91
C SER A 79 -11.75 13.04 -5.37
N ILE A 80 -12.60 12.57 -6.28
CA ILE A 80 -13.80 13.30 -6.70
C ILE A 80 -14.92 13.14 -5.66
N LEU A 81 -14.96 12.00 -4.98
CA LEU A 81 -15.99 11.67 -3.98
C LEU A 81 -15.70 12.30 -2.62
N ASP A 82 -14.43 12.31 -2.20
CA ASP A 82 -13.90 13.04 -1.04
C ASP A 82 -13.86 14.54 -1.38
N ALA A 83 -15.05 15.15 -1.38
CA ALA A 83 -15.27 16.50 -1.89
C ALA A 83 -14.74 17.57 -0.93
N ASN A 84 -14.69 17.24 0.37
CA ASN A 84 -14.13 18.10 1.40
C ASN A 84 -12.61 17.87 1.60
N HIS A 85 -12.02 16.88 0.92
CA HIS A 85 -10.60 16.52 0.95
C HIS A 85 -10.09 16.17 2.35
N ASP A 86 -10.93 15.50 3.13
CA ASP A 86 -10.61 15.13 4.51
C ASP A 86 -10.00 13.72 4.63
N GLY A 87 -9.75 13.07 3.48
CA GLY A 87 -9.06 11.79 3.38
C GLY A 87 -9.97 10.58 3.43
N GLY A 88 -11.29 10.78 3.46
CA GLY A 88 -12.27 9.71 3.52
C GLY A 88 -13.59 10.10 2.84
N ILE A 89 -14.42 9.08 2.55
CA ILE A 89 -15.80 9.29 2.09
C ILE A 89 -16.71 9.17 3.30
N ASP A 90 -17.38 10.24 3.71
CA ASP A 90 -18.30 10.22 4.83
C ASP A 90 -19.69 9.64 4.47
N ALA A 91 -20.61 9.53 5.44
CA ALA A 91 -21.95 9.00 5.20
C ALA A 91 -22.80 9.85 4.22
N THR A 92 -22.59 11.16 4.17
CA THR A 92 -23.26 12.08 3.25
C THR A 92 -22.75 11.87 1.82
N GLU A 93 -21.44 11.74 1.66
CA GLU A 93 -20.79 11.46 0.38
C GLU A 93 -21.10 10.04 -0.10
N TYR A 94 -21.18 9.05 0.82
CA TYR A 94 -21.51 7.65 0.53
C TYR A 94 -22.81 7.50 -0.26
N GLY A 95 -23.88 8.21 0.14
CA GLY A 95 -25.17 8.17 -0.55
C GLY A 95 -25.14 8.76 -1.96
N ASN A 96 -24.12 9.57 -2.27
CA ASN A 96 -23.96 10.18 -3.58
C ASN A 96 -23.26 9.29 -4.60
N LEU A 97 -22.60 8.20 -4.17
CA LEU A 97 -21.90 7.27 -5.05
C LEU A 97 -22.84 6.66 -6.08
N VAL A 98 -22.45 6.74 -7.35
CA VAL A 98 -23.16 6.09 -8.45
C VAL A 98 -23.30 4.59 -8.21
N LEU A 99 -22.28 3.94 -7.64
CA LEU A 99 -22.31 2.52 -7.29
C LEU A 99 -23.42 2.19 -6.27
N ILE A 100 -23.61 3.06 -5.27
CA ILE A 100 -24.65 2.92 -4.24
C ILE A 100 -26.04 3.21 -4.83
N LYS A 101 -26.16 4.29 -5.59
CA LYS A 101 -27.39 4.65 -6.32
C LYS A 101 -27.85 3.53 -7.25
N ASN A 102 -26.92 2.89 -7.95
CA ASN A 102 -27.20 1.77 -8.86
C ASN A 102 -27.55 0.48 -8.12
N ALA A 103 -26.93 0.21 -6.96
CA ALA A 103 -27.22 -0.97 -6.15
C ALA A 103 -28.58 -0.84 -5.42
N GLY A 104 -29.03 0.38 -5.12
CA GLY A 104 -30.33 0.66 -4.52
C GLY A 104 -30.53 -0.10 -3.22
N LYS A 105 -31.62 -0.87 -3.10
CA LYS A 105 -31.93 -1.69 -1.91
C LYS A 105 -30.90 -2.80 -1.62
N ASN A 106 -30.07 -3.16 -2.60
CA ASN A 106 -29.00 -4.14 -2.44
C ASN A 106 -27.67 -3.49 -2.11
N ALA A 107 -27.63 -2.16 -1.95
CA ALA A 107 -26.43 -1.46 -1.56
C ALA A 107 -25.95 -1.98 -0.20
N PRO A 108 -24.67 -2.38 -0.09
CA PRO A 108 -24.13 -2.77 1.19
C PRO A 108 -24.15 -1.57 2.15
N PRO A 109 -24.36 -1.80 3.45
CA PRO A 109 -24.34 -0.71 4.42
C PRO A 109 -22.92 -0.15 4.55
N PHE A 110 -22.81 1.17 4.72
CA PHE A 110 -21.56 1.89 4.93
C PHE A 110 -20.66 1.22 5.99
N ALA A 111 -21.23 0.91 7.16
CA ALA A 111 -20.54 0.32 8.30
C ALA A 111 -19.93 -1.07 8.02
N ARG A 112 -20.28 -1.73 6.90
CA ARG A 112 -19.63 -2.98 6.50
C ARG A 112 -18.17 -2.76 6.11
N PHE A 113 -17.83 -1.57 5.62
CA PHE A 113 -16.50 -1.28 5.08
C PHE A 113 -15.67 -0.34 5.96
N ASP A 114 -16.31 0.47 6.82
CA ASP A 114 -15.67 1.26 7.87
C ASP A 114 -15.14 0.34 8.98
N ALA A 115 -13.93 -0.18 8.77
CA ALA A 115 -13.32 -1.21 9.59
C ALA A 115 -12.72 -0.65 10.88
N ASN A 116 -12.30 0.62 10.86
CA ASN A 116 -11.76 1.30 12.03
C ASN A 116 -12.83 2.12 12.80
N ALA A 117 -14.07 2.13 12.30
CA ALA A 117 -15.23 2.79 12.90
C ALA A 117 -15.05 4.31 13.07
N ASN A 118 -14.33 4.96 12.16
CA ASN A 118 -14.07 6.39 12.21
C ASN A 118 -15.12 7.24 11.45
N ALA A 119 -16.20 6.61 11.00
CA ALA A 119 -17.28 7.22 10.24
C ALA A 119 -16.86 7.75 8.86
N LYS A 120 -15.76 7.24 8.30
CA LYS A 120 -15.30 7.51 6.94
C LYS A 120 -14.92 6.21 6.25
N LEU A 121 -15.01 6.17 4.92
CA LEU A 121 -14.33 5.15 4.13
C LEU A 121 -13.04 5.72 3.59
N GLU A 122 -11.92 5.29 4.15
CA GLU A 122 -10.61 5.60 3.62
C GLU A 122 -10.37 4.84 2.31
N PHE A 123 -9.33 5.20 1.56
CA PHE A 123 -9.09 4.60 0.25
C PHE A 123 -9.04 3.06 0.27
N ALA A 124 -8.42 2.45 1.30
CA ALA A 124 -8.34 1.00 1.43
C ALA A 124 -9.71 0.34 1.68
N GLU A 125 -10.61 1.02 2.38
CA GLU A 125 -11.97 0.55 2.67
C GLU A 125 -12.89 0.76 1.47
N TYR A 126 -12.73 1.90 0.78
CA TYR A 126 -13.36 2.16 -0.51
C TYR A 126 -13.02 1.10 -1.56
N LEU A 127 -11.77 0.61 -1.62
CA LEU A 127 -11.41 -0.48 -2.54
C LEU A 127 -12.25 -1.74 -2.30
N LYS A 128 -12.48 -2.11 -1.03
CA LYS A 128 -13.32 -3.27 -0.68
C LYS A 128 -14.78 -3.06 -1.09
N LEU A 129 -15.29 -1.82 -0.98
CA LEU A 129 -16.62 -1.46 -1.46
C LEU A 129 -16.73 -1.65 -2.98
N VAL A 130 -15.78 -1.11 -3.74
CA VAL A 130 -15.77 -1.24 -5.20
C VAL A 130 -15.64 -2.70 -5.60
N GLU A 131 -14.77 -3.47 -4.94
CA GLU A 131 -14.62 -4.90 -5.17
C GLU A 131 -15.88 -5.69 -4.85
N ALA A 132 -16.67 -5.31 -3.84
CA ALA A 132 -17.94 -5.97 -3.54
C ALA A 132 -19.03 -5.67 -4.57
N LEU A 133 -19.00 -4.50 -5.21
CA LEU A 133 -20.04 -4.03 -6.14
C LEU A 133 -19.68 -4.27 -7.63
N ALA A 134 -18.40 -4.37 -7.98
CA ALA A 134 -17.93 -4.73 -9.32
C ALA A 134 -18.43 -6.10 -9.83
N PRO A 135 -18.41 -7.21 -9.05
CA PRO A 135 -18.87 -8.52 -9.51
C PRO A 135 -20.40 -8.59 -9.70
N GLN A 136 -21.17 -7.69 -9.07
CA GLN A 136 -22.63 -7.65 -9.27
C GLN A 136 -23.04 -7.15 -10.66
N GLN A 137 -22.18 -6.41 -11.36
CA GLN A 137 -22.47 -5.97 -12.74
C GLN A 137 -22.29 -7.08 -13.79
N ALA A 138 -21.49 -8.11 -13.49
CA ALA A 138 -21.37 -9.29 -14.35
C ALA A 138 -22.51 -10.30 -14.13
N ASN A 139 -23.02 -10.42 -12.90
CA ASN A 139 -24.03 -11.44 -12.56
C ASN A 139 -25.48 -10.96 -12.68
N ALA A 140 -25.76 -9.65 -12.66
CA ALA A 140 -27.12 -9.12 -12.82
C ALA A 140 -27.66 -9.19 -14.27
N LYS A 141 -26.81 -9.45 -15.28
CA LYS A 141 -27.23 -9.71 -16.67
C LYS A 141 -27.60 -11.18 -16.95
N GLY A 142 -27.49 -12.08 -15.97
CA GLY A 142 -27.83 -13.51 -16.11
C GLY A 142 -29.15 -13.94 -15.47
N ALA A 143 -29.79 -13.10 -14.67
CA ALA A 143 -31.02 -13.44 -13.94
C ALA A 143 -32.30 -13.02 -14.69
N LYS A 144 -32.44 -13.49 -15.94
CA LYS A 144 -33.74 -13.66 -16.60
C LYS A 144 -33.68 -14.92 -17.44
N LYS A 145 -34.17 -16.03 -16.89
CA LYS A 145 -34.66 -17.16 -17.65
C LYS A 145 -36.12 -17.35 -17.28
#